data_AF-A0A957IKG9-F1
#
_entry.id   AF-A0A957IKG9-F1
#
_cell.length_a   1.000
_cell.length_b   1.000
_cell.length_c   1.000
_cell.angle_alpha   90.00
_cell.angle_beta   90.00
_cell.angle_gamma   90.00
#
_symmetry.space_group_name_H-M   'P 1'
#
loop_
_entity.id
_entity.type
_entity.pdbx_description
1 polymer ?
#
loop_
_entity_poly.entity_id
_entity_poly.type
_entity_poly.pdbx_seq_one_letter_code
_entity_poly.pdbx_strand_id
1 'polypeptide(L)' 'IMAVLGDGFRERTALLRSCFVEELSEAGREEPELEAYYLYSVIEGAIQQYLLDPDRYPLAEIVEKMIVQFGGKHESV' A
#
# COMPACT_ATOMS: atom_id res chain seq x y z
N ILE A 1 -1.61 1.99 18.14
CA ILE A 1 -0.35 1.65 17.44
C ILE A 1 0.41 2.92 17.04
N MET A 2 -0.16 3.86 16.26
CA MET A 2 0.56 5.09 15.86
C MET A 2 0.93 6.08 16.98
N ALA A 3 0.27 6.04 18.15
CA ALA A 3 0.63 6.91 19.28
C ALA A 3 1.98 6.58 19.94
N VAL A 4 2.57 5.42 19.62
CA VAL A 4 3.79 4.90 20.27
C VAL A 4 5.04 5.07 19.39
N LEU A 5 4.88 5.36 18.08
CA LEU A 5 5.98 5.34 17.11
C LEU A 5 6.63 6.71 16.80
N GLY A 6 6.14 7.80 17.42
CA GLY A 6 6.74 9.14 17.33
C GLY A 6 6.48 9.90 16.03
N ASP A 7 6.84 11.20 16.02
CA ASP A 7 6.53 12.13 14.92
C ASP A 7 7.22 11.77 13.60
N GLY A 8 8.44 11.23 13.64
CA GLY A 8 9.16 10.78 12.45
C GLY A 8 8.48 9.63 11.70
N PHE A 9 7.76 8.75 12.41
CA PHE A 9 6.97 7.69 11.78
C PHE A 9 5.76 8.27 11.06
N ARG A 10 5.12 9.29 11.64
CA ARG A 10 3.96 9.98 11.04
C ARG A 10 4.36 10.71 9.76
N GLU A 11 5.48 11.44 9.78
CA GLU A 11 5.99 12.16 8.60
C GLU A 11 6.37 11.19 7.49
N ARG A 12 7.10 10.12 7.82
CA ARG A 12 7.48 9.11 6.82
C ARG A 12 6.27 8.39 6.22
N THR A 13 5.26 8.10 7.04
CA THR A 13 3.98 7.54 6.56
C THR A 13 3.25 8.51 5.63
N ALA A 14 3.26 9.81 5.96
CA ALA A 14 2.65 10.83 5.11
C ALA A 14 3.36 10.97 3.77
N LEU A 15 4.71 10.96 3.76
CA LEU A 15 5.52 11.00 2.53
C LEU A 15 5.30 9.77 1.65
N LEU A 16 5.25 8.57 2.23
CA LEU A 16 4.98 7.37 1.44
C LEU A 16 3.58 7.42 0.82
N ARG A 17 2.59 7.88 1.60
CA ARG A 17 1.22 8.02 1.10
C ARG A 17 1.12 9.08 0.01
N SER A 18 1.84 10.21 0.08
CA SER A 18 1.82 11.21 -0.99
C SER A 18 2.34 10.64 -2.30
N CYS A 19 3.38 9.79 -2.27
CA CYS A 19 3.83 9.08 -3.47
C CYS A 19 2.72 8.20 -4.06
N PHE A 20 1.97 7.46 -3.23
CA PHE A 20 0.84 6.66 -3.72
C PHE A 20 -0.27 7.52 -4.33
N VAL A 21 -0.57 8.68 -3.75
CA VAL A 21 -1.57 9.60 -4.31
C VAL A 21 -1.13 10.09 -5.70
N GLU A 22 0.13 10.44 -5.88
CA GLU A 22 0.68 10.87 -7.18
C GLU A 22 0.52 9.75 -8.22
N GLU A 23 1.01 8.55 -7.93
CA GLU A 23 0.94 7.40 -8.85
C GLU A 23 -0.50 6.99 -9.20
N LEU A 24 -1.41 6.98 -8.22
CA LEU A 24 -2.82 6.64 -8.44
C LEU A 24 -3.55 7.74 -9.24
N SER A 25 -3.14 8.99 -9.07
CA SER A 25 -3.67 10.11 -9.88
C SER A 25 -3.21 10.00 -11.33
N GLU A 26 -1.93 9.71 -11.56
CA GLU A 26 -1.37 9.48 -12.90
C GLU A 26 -2.01 8.26 -13.59
N ALA A 27 -2.37 7.24 -12.82
CA ALA A 27 -3.12 6.08 -13.29
C ALA A 27 -4.62 6.36 -13.56
N GLY A 28 -5.10 7.59 -13.33
CA GLY A 28 -6.47 8.01 -13.63
C GLY A 28 -7.53 7.46 -12.66
N ARG A 29 -7.15 7.13 -11.42
CA ARG A 29 -8.10 6.72 -10.38
C ARG A 29 -9.04 7.87 -10.00
N GLU A 30 -10.30 7.55 -9.71
CA GLU A 30 -11.32 8.54 -9.37
C GLU A 30 -11.09 9.17 -7.99
N GLU A 31 -10.59 8.40 -7.03
CA GLU A 31 -10.38 8.84 -5.64
C GLU A 31 -8.95 8.49 -5.15
N PRO A 32 -7.89 9.08 -5.73
CA PRO A 32 -6.50 8.67 -5.49
C PRO A 32 -6.07 8.82 -4.02
N GLU A 33 -6.61 9.80 -3.30
CA GLU A 33 -6.35 9.97 -1.86
C GLU A 33 -6.91 8.81 -1.03
N LEU A 34 -8.18 8.45 -1.25
CA LEU A 34 -8.82 7.35 -0.54
C LEU A 34 -8.16 6.01 -0.90
N GLU A 35 -7.87 5.80 -2.17
CA GLU A 35 -7.16 4.61 -2.64
C GLU A 35 -5.75 4.50 -2.04
N ALA A 36 -5.03 5.62 -1.88
CA ALA A 36 -3.72 5.61 -1.21
C ALA A 36 -3.81 5.21 0.27
N TYR A 37 -4.83 5.68 1.00
CA TYR A 37 -5.09 5.22 2.37
C TYR A 37 -5.40 3.73 2.44
N TYR A 38 -6.17 3.24 1.47
CA TYR A 38 -6.52 1.82 1.39
C TYR A 38 -5.30 0.96 1.06
N LEU A 39 -4.54 1.31 0.03
CA LEU A 39 -3.29 0.63 -0.37
C LEU A 39 -2.31 0.56 0.79
N TYR A 40 -2.05 1.68 1.47
CA TYR A 40 -1.16 1.72 2.62
C TYR A 40 -1.62 0.76 3.74
N SER A 41 -2.92 0.73 4.02
CA SER A 41 -3.49 -0.16 5.05
C SER A 41 -3.32 -1.64 4.69
N VAL A 42 -3.43 -1.98 3.41
CA VAL A 42 -3.22 -3.33 2.90
C VAL A 42 -1.74 -3.74 2.98
N ILE A 43 -0.81 -2.86 2.59
CA ILE A 43 0.64 -3.08 2.70
C ILE A 43 1.04 -3.29 4.17
N GLU A 44 0.63 -2.40 5.06
CA GLU A 44 0.94 -2.51 6.50
C GLU A 44 0.38 -3.81 7.10
N GLY A 45 -0.86 -4.18 6.73
CA GLY A 45 -1.46 -5.44 7.13
C GLY A 45 -0.64 -6.64 6.66
N ALA A 46 -0.18 -6.63 5.41
CA ALA A 46 0.64 -7.71 4.87
C ALA A 46 2.00 -7.83 5.55
N ILE A 47 2.67 -6.71 5.82
CA ILE A 47 3.93 -6.68 6.58
C ILE A 47 3.72 -7.27 7.98
N GLN A 48 2.68 -6.83 8.69
CA GLN A 48 2.39 -7.33 10.04
C GLN A 48 2.10 -8.83 10.06
N GLN A 49 1.33 -9.34 9.09
CA GLN A 49 1.03 -10.76 8.99
C GLN A 49 2.26 -11.60 8.61
N TYR A 50 3.09 -11.11 7.69
CA TYR A 50 4.36 -11.76 7.34
C TYR A 50 5.30 -11.85 8.55
N LEU A 51 5.40 -10.78 9.35
CA LEU A 51 6.25 -10.78 10.55
C LEU A 51 5.76 -11.77 11.63
N LEU A 52 4.47 -12.12 11.65
CA LEU A 52 3.90 -13.07 12.61
C LEU A 52 4.13 -14.53 12.20
N ASP A 53 4.11 -14.85 10.90
CA ASP A 53 4.25 -16.22 10.38
C ASP A 53 4.96 -16.23 9.01
N PRO A 54 6.28 -15.91 8.97
CA PRO A 54 6.99 -15.69 7.71
C PRO A 54 7.13 -16.97 6.86
N ASP A 55 7.07 -18.15 7.49
CA ASP A 55 7.22 -19.43 6.82
C ASP A 55 5.93 -19.88 6.11
N ARG A 56 4.77 -19.37 6.53
CA ARG A 56 3.45 -19.80 6.00
C ARG A 56 2.66 -18.68 5.35
N TYR A 57 3.02 -17.42 5.60
CA TYR A 57 2.34 -16.29 5.00
C TYR A 57 2.62 -16.23 3.49
N PRO A 58 1.59 -16.27 2.63
CA PRO A 58 1.75 -16.31 1.18
C PRO A 58 2.06 -14.92 0.61
N LEU A 59 3.25 -14.39 0.93
CA LEU A 59 3.62 -13.01 0.61
C LEU A 59 3.55 -12.72 -0.89
N ALA A 60 4.05 -13.63 -1.71
CA ALA A 60 4.09 -13.46 -3.16
C ALA A 60 2.68 -13.33 -3.75
N GLU A 61 1.76 -14.21 -3.35
CA GLU A 61 0.38 -14.21 -3.82
C GLU A 61 -0.41 -12.99 -3.34
N ILE A 62 -0.11 -12.52 -2.13
CA ILE A 62 -0.70 -11.29 -1.59
C ILE A 62 -0.21 -10.07 -2.38
N VAL A 63 1.09 -9.97 -2.67
CA VAL A 63 1.65 -8.88 -3.48
C VAL A 63 1.05 -8.89 -4.89
N GLU A 64 0.95 -10.06 -5.52
CA GLU A 64 0.31 -10.18 -6.84
C GLU A 64 -1.13 -9.68 -6.83
N LYS A 65 -1.91 -10.04 -5.79
CA LYS A 65 -3.28 -9.52 -5.61
C LYS A 65 -3.31 -8.00 -5.44
N MET A 66 -2.36 -7.41 -4.71
CA MET A 66 -2.26 -5.96 -4.58
C MET A 66 -1.96 -5.30 -5.93
N ILE A 67 -1.04 -5.85 -6.72
CA ILE A 67 -0.71 -5.33 -8.05
C ILE A 67 -1.93 -5.39 -8.97
N VAL A 68 -2.67 -6.49 -8.99
CA VAL A 68 -3.89 -6.60 -9.81
C VAL A 68 -4.97 -5.60 -9.38
N GLN A 69 -5.13 -5.38 -8.08
CA GLN A 69 -6.17 -4.49 -7.54
C GLN A 69 -5.84 -3.01 -7.80
N PHE A 70 -4.60 -2.60 -7.53
CA PHE A 70 -4.19 -1.20 -7.50
C PHE A 70 -3.39 -0.78 -8.74
N GLY A 71 -2.71 -1.71 -9.40
CA GLY A 71 -2.02 -1.46 -10.66
C GLY A 71 -2.98 -0.97 -11.73
N GLY A 72 -2.52 0.01 -12.53
CA GLY A 72 -3.26 0.50 -13.68
C GLY A 72 -3.49 -0.64 -14.69
N LYS A 73 -4.56 -0.52 -15.48
CA LYS A 73 -4.79 -1.44 -16.61
C LYS A 73 -3.54 -1.41 -17.50
N HIS A 74 -2.84 -2.53 -17.62
CA HIS A 74 -1.95 -2.73 -18.76
C HIS A 74 -2.85 -2.77 -19.99
N GLU A 75 -3.00 -1.64 -20.68
CA GLU A 75 -3.38 -1.68 -22.09
C GLU A 75 -2.25 -2.42 -22.79
N SER A 76 -2.51 -3.68 -23.11
CA SER A 76 -1.67 -4.47 -23.99
C SER A 76 -1.64 -3.75 -25.34
N VAL A 77 -0.52 -3.10 -25.65
CA VAL A 77 -0.16 -2.68 -27.00
C VAL A 77 0.34 -3.88 -27.77
#